data_AF-A0A7W2AJK5-F1
#
_entry.id   AF-A0A7W2AJK5-F1
#
_cell.length_a   1.000
_cell.length_b   1.000
_cell.length_c   1.000
_cell.angle_alpha   90.00
_cell.angle_beta   90.00
_cell.angle_gamma   90.00
#
_symmetry.space_group_name_H-M   'P 1'
#
loop_
_entity.id
_entity.type
_entity.pdbx_description
1 polymer ?
#
loop_
_entity_poly.entity_id
_entity_poly.type
_entity_poly.pdbx_seq_one_letter_code
_entity_poly.pdbx_strand_id
1 'polypeptide(L)'
;MPRDELERYGMQVPYKDEDKTKSAFVSLKLALKAYFSTDIVHHHDLDGINVDTEHDEYLTTLLRYQEIYLQTIFHFHHFFELLIKDTLRKVHPLLPVKLSKLDDKNSKKIIEVMNNTRAIFRDETVEFSTALSRLVSLTRTDYNQPLCELFKNDYNHRTLTFLNQCRNRAWHKGTWVLRYTELDKFIGQRVLPLVLEAINNSLYKGFERSWMYEKPIASIDPIQNIIDLTKKDQIDYNQIALNKAIGRACYNIPKKGRMLFKSYKRSKGVLKAKALIEESGDIYDIRECFVCGYESLILFKEEDWDYDDNGEMIDGWWKILMAECETCKLKIFDRFGEPSVYDSNIPKLWLGGDLK
;
A
#
# COMPACT_ATOMS: atom_id res chain seq x y z
N MET A 1 29.76 17.25 3.93
CA MET A 1 30.18 17.11 2.52
C MET A 1 29.91 18.41 1.80
N PRO A 2 30.89 18.97 1.10
CA PRO A 2 30.68 20.03 0.12
C PRO A 2 29.66 19.58 -0.94
N ARG A 3 28.82 20.50 -1.41
CA ARG A 3 27.78 20.26 -2.44
C ARG A 3 28.35 19.56 -3.68
N ASP A 4 29.57 19.93 -4.04
CA ASP A 4 30.33 19.46 -5.20
C ASP A 4 30.64 17.95 -5.13
N GLU A 5 30.67 17.36 -3.93
CA GLU A 5 30.80 15.92 -3.74
C GLU A 5 29.47 15.19 -3.91
N LEU A 6 28.35 15.76 -3.48
CA LEU A 6 27.02 15.16 -3.63
C LEU A 6 26.60 15.04 -5.10
N GLU A 7 26.92 16.04 -5.92
CA GLU A 7 26.71 16.00 -7.37
C GLU A 7 27.66 15.02 -8.08
N ARG A 8 28.77 14.64 -7.44
CA ARG A 8 29.72 13.63 -7.94
C ARG A 8 29.25 12.20 -7.66
N TYR A 9 28.54 11.97 -6.55
CA TYR A 9 28.06 10.64 -6.14
C TYR A 9 26.58 10.38 -6.45
N GLY A 10 25.78 11.43 -6.65
CA GLY A 10 24.38 11.35 -7.02
C GLY A 10 24.17 11.69 -8.50
N MET A 11 23.16 11.10 -9.12
CA MET A 11 22.72 11.48 -10.46
C MET A 11 21.33 12.10 -10.37
N GLN A 12 21.16 13.30 -10.92
CA GLN A 12 19.83 13.84 -11.14
C GLN A 12 19.13 12.98 -12.19
N VAL A 13 18.05 12.30 -11.79
CA VAL A 13 17.30 11.47 -12.71
C VAL A 13 16.65 12.37 -13.77
N PRO A 14 16.93 12.18 -15.07
CA PRO A 14 16.46 13.10 -16.10
C PRO A 14 14.92 13.19 -16.11
N TYR A 15 14.49 14.45 -16.04
CA TYR A 15 13.14 14.94 -16.13
C TYR A 15 12.75 14.98 -17.61
N LYS A 16 11.77 14.17 -18.02
CA LYS A 16 11.28 14.14 -19.42
C LYS A 16 9.79 14.50 -19.53
N ASP A 17 9.24 15.13 -18.50
CA ASP A 17 7.85 15.58 -18.49
C ASP A 17 7.76 16.73 -17.46
N GLU A 18 7.65 17.97 -17.94
CA GLU A 18 8.14 19.20 -17.28
C GLU A 18 7.49 19.63 -15.95
N ASP A 19 6.60 18.84 -15.34
CA ASP A 19 5.97 19.18 -14.05
C ASP A 19 5.85 18.03 -13.03
N LYS A 20 6.29 16.79 -13.32
CA LYS A 20 5.94 15.61 -12.50
C LYS A 20 7.13 14.91 -11.84
N THR A 21 7.08 14.75 -10.52
CA THR A 21 8.11 14.03 -9.77
C THR A 21 7.89 12.51 -9.82
N LYS A 22 8.74 11.79 -10.57
CA LYS A 22 8.70 10.31 -10.64
C LYS A 22 8.79 9.63 -9.28
N SER A 23 9.53 10.22 -8.32
CA SER A 23 9.61 9.68 -6.97
C SER A 23 8.30 9.77 -6.20
N ALA A 24 7.35 10.65 -6.58
CA ALA A 24 6.03 10.67 -5.96
C ALA A 24 5.26 9.38 -6.26
N PHE A 25 5.28 8.92 -7.51
CA PHE A 25 4.69 7.63 -7.89
C PHE A 25 5.40 6.45 -7.23
N VAL A 26 6.73 6.51 -7.13
CA VAL A 26 7.51 5.48 -6.42
C VAL A 26 7.10 5.43 -4.95
N SER A 27 6.99 6.57 -4.27
CA SER A 27 6.56 6.62 -2.88
C SER A 27 5.13 6.14 -2.72
N LEU A 28 4.18 6.55 -3.56
CA LEU A 28 2.83 6.01 -3.48
C LEU A 28 2.81 4.48 -3.63
N LYS A 29 3.55 3.95 -4.61
CA LYS A 29 3.69 2.51 -4.81
C LYS A 29 4.31 1.80 -3.59
N LEU A 30 5.36 2.38 -3.00
CA LEU A 30 5.99 1.84 -1.79
C LEU A 30 5.04 1.87 -0.60
N ALA A 31 4.28 2.95 -0.43
CA ALA A 31 3.28 3.09 0.62
C ALA A 31 2.19 2.01 0.51
N LEU A 32 1.65 1.81 -0.70
CA LEU A 32 0.65 0.78 -0.96
C LEU A 32 1.19 -0.62 -0.74
N LYS A 33 2.41 -0.92 -1.22
CA LYS A 33 3.06 -2.22 -0.98
C LYS A 33 3.29 -2.48 0.52
N ALA A 34 3.72 -1.46 1.26
CA ALA A 34 3.92 -1.55 2.71
C ALA A 34 2.59 -1.78 3.42
N TYR A 35 1.57 -0.97 3.12
CA TYR A 35 0.24 -1.11 3.70
C TYR A 35 -0.36 -2.50 3.43
N PHE A 36 -0.27 -2.99 2.19
CA PHE A 36 -0.68 -4.34 1.80
C PHE A 36 0.18 -5.47 2.37
N SER A 37 1.24 -5.15 3.12
CA SER A 37 2.07 -6.17 3.79
C SER A 37 1.80 -6.23 5.29
N THR A 38 0.96 -5.35 5.85
CA THR A 38 0.65 -5.38 7.30
C THR A 38 -0.09 -6.65 7.72
N ASP A 39 -0.85 -7.29 6.81
CA ASP A 39 -1.51 -8.58 7.08
C ASP A 39 -0.52 -9.72 7.37
N ILE A 40 0.73 -9.59 6.92
CA ILE A 40 1.78 -10.59 7.12
C ILE A 40 2.16 -10.73 8.61
N VAL A 41 1.94 -9.69 9.40
CA VAL A 41 2.32 -9.67 10.81
C VAL A 41 1.49 -10.68 11.63
N HIS A 42 0.24 -10.93 11.24
CA HIS A 42 -0.63 -11.91 11.91
C HIS A 42 -0.21 -13.37 11.68
N HIS A 43 0.87 -13.65 10.95
CA HIS A 43 1.18 -15.01 10.52
C HIS A 43 1.65 -15.97 11.61
N HIS A 44 1.98 -15.47 12.80
CA HIS A 44 2.54 -16.29 13.88
C HIS A 44 1.57 -16.59 15.03
N ASP A 45 0.39 -15.98 15.07
CA ASP A 45 -0.62 -16.27 16.09
C ASP A 45 -1.71 -17.20 15.52
N LEU A 46 -1.95 -18.30 16.22
CA LEU A 46 -2.67 -19.50 15.76
C LEU A 46 -4.20 -19.37 15.79
N ASP A 47 -4.74 -18.29 16.33
CA ASP A 47 -6.18 -18.01 16.31
C ASP A 47 -6.48 -16.88 15.32
N GLY A 48 -7.67 -16.88 14.72
CA GLY A 48 -8.04 -15.90 13.68
C GLY A 48 -7.89 -14.44 14.12
N ILE A 49 -8.16 -13.48 13.23
CA ILE A 49 -8.07 -12.05 13.58
C ILE A 49 -9.25 -11.66 14.48
N ASN A 50 -9.29 -12.21 15.69
CA ASN A 50 -10.16 -11.79 16.77
C ASN A 50 -9.46 -10.56 17.35
N VAL A 51 -9.76 -9.39 16.75
CA VAL A 51 -9.17 -8.13 17.20
C VAL A 51 -9.84 -7.72 18.50
N ASP A 52 -9.49 -8.39 19.59
CA ASP A 52 -9.60 -7.73 20.87
C ASP A 52 -8.50 -6.66 21.00
N THR A 53 -8.66 -5.79 21.98
CA THR A 53 -7.75 -4.65 22.16
C THR A 53 -6.34 -5.11 22.55
N GLU A 54 -6.21 -6.27 23.21
CA GLU A 54 -4.94 -6.81 23.69
C GLU A 54 -4.10 -7.36 22.53
N HIS A 55 -4.70 -8.11 21.60
CA HIS A 55 -4.04 -8.59 20.39
C HIS A 55 -3.59 -7.41 19.51
N ASP A 56 -4.44 -6.39 19.33
CA ASP A 56 -4.08 -5.20 18.55
C ASP A 56 -2.91 -4.43 19.16
N GLU A 57 -2.84 -4.36 20.50
CA GLU A 57 -1.71 -3.78 21.24
C GLU A 57 -0.45 -4.65 21.12
N TYR A 58 -0.56 -5.97 21.22
CA TYR A 58 0.56 -6.89 21.01
C TYR A 58 1.20 -6.70 19.64
N LEU A 59 0.42 -6.59 18.56
CA LEU A 59 0.94 -6.35 17.21
C LEU A 59 1.79 -5.09 17.13
N THR A 60 1.45 -4.05 17.89
CA THR A 60 2.25 -2.81 17.92
C THR A 60 3.63 -2.98 18.55
N THR A 61 3.83 -4.02 19.38
CA THR A 61 5.13 -4.35 19.97
C THR A 61 6.06 -5.08 19.00
N LEU A 62 5.51 -5.69 17.95
CA LEU A 62 6.28 -6.43 16.98
C LEU A 62 7.11 -5.50 16.10
N LEU A 63 8.43 -5.68 16.11
CA LEU A 63 9.35 -4.91 15.26
C LEU A 63 8.94 -4.95 13.79
N ARG A 64 8.47 -6.13 13.33
CA ARG A 64 8.01 -6.31 11.95
C ARG A 64 6.83 -5.41 11.60
N TYR A 65 5.88 -5.25 12.51
CA TYR A 65 4.76 -4.33 12.31
C TYR A 65 5.24 -2.88 12.28
N GLN A 66 6.09 -2.49 13.22
CA GLN A 66 6.65 -1.14 13.30
C GLN A 66 7.40 -0.77 12.01
N GLU A 67 8.22 -1.67 11.46
CA GLU A 67 8.90 -1.48 10.17
C GLU A 67 7.91 -1.18 9.04
N ILE A 68 6.88 -2.01 8.90
CA ILE A 68 5.89 -1.88 7.83
C ILE A 68 5.04 -0.63 8.02
N TYR A 69 4.67 -0.30 9.26
CA TYR A 69 3.98 0.94 9.62
C TYR A 69 4.79 2.17 9.22
N LEU A 70 6.09 2.20 9.55
CA LEU A 70 6.99 3.31 9.21
C LEU A 70 7.05 3.52 7.69
N GLN A 71 7.24 2.43 6.92
CA GLN A 71 7.22 2.50 5.46
C GLN A 71 5.88 3.04 4.95
N THR A 72 4.77 2.56 5.49
CA THR A 72 3.42 2.99 5.09
C THR A 72 3.24 4.50 5.30
N ILE A 73 3.48 4.99 6.53
CA ILE A 73 3.26 6.38 6.89
C ILE A 73 4.24 7.32 6.18
N PHE A 74 5.53 6.97 6.11
CA PHE A 74 6.53 7.84 5.50
C PHE A 74 6.32 7.98 4.01
N HIS A 75 5.99 6.90 3.32
CA HIS A 75 5.82 6.96 1.87
C HIS A 75 4.49 7.60 1.45
N PHE A 76 3.39 7.42 2.21
CA PHE A 76 2.18 8.21 1.97
C PHE A 76 2.41 9.70 2.23
N HIS A 77 3.11 10.04 3.32
CA HIS A 77 3.47 11.42 3.63
C HIS A 77 4.32 12.04 2.53
N HIS A 78 5.36 11.34 2.09
CA HIS A 78 6.24 11.81 1.03
C HIS A 78 5.54 11.97 -0.32
N PHE A 79 4.62 11.06 -0.67
CA PHE A 79 3.78 11.20 -1.86
C PHE A 79 3.00 12.53 -1.84
N PHE A 80 2.29 12.82 -0.75
CA PHE A 80 1.54 14.09 -0.65
C PHE A 80 2.48 15.30 -0.62
N GLU A 81 3.63 15.21 0.04
CA GLU A 81 4.62 16.30 0.06
C GLU A 81 5.07 16.67 -1.36
N LEU A 82 5.43 15.66 -2.16
CA LEU A 82 5.86 15.88 -3.53
C LEU A 82 4.72 16.37 -4.42
N LEU A 83 3.53 15.80 -4.29
CA LEU A 83 2.35 16.24 -5.04
C LEU A 83 2.03 17.72 -4.77
N ILE A 84 2.06 18.13 -3.50
CA ILE A 84 1.84 19.52 -3.09
C ILE A 84 2.92 20.41 -3.68
N LYS A 85 4.20 20.02 -3.56
CA LYS A 85 5.34 20.80 -4.07
C LYS A 85 5.34 20.94 -5.59
N ASP A 86 4.97 19.88 -6.32
CA ASP A 86 4.81 19.92 -7.77
C ASP A 86 3.68 20.86 -8.18
N THR A 87 2.55 20.81 -7.46
CA THR A 87 1.42 21.71 -7.70
C THR A 87 1.80 23.17 -7.43
N LEU A 88 2.51 23.45 -6.34
CA LEU A 88 3.05 24.77 -6.05
C LEU A 88 4.06 25.22 -7.12
N ARG A 89 4.95 24.33 -7.59
CA ARG A 89 5.95 24.64 -8.62
C ARG A 89 5.30 25.05 -9.94
N LYS A 90 4.21 24.37 -10.30
CA LYS A 90 3.40 24.68 -11.48
C LYS A 90 2.76 26.06 -11.42
N VAL A 91 2.38 26.51 -10.22
CA VAL A 91 1.89 27.88 -10.00
C VAL A 91 3.05 28.87 -10.07
N HIS A 92 4.13 28.62 -9.32
CA HIS A 92 5.36 29.37 -9.41
C HIS A 92 6.54 28.53 -8.88
N PRO A 93 7.70 28.48 -9.58
CA PRO A 93 8.87 27.70 -9.15
C PRO A 93 9.42 27.94 -7.74
N LEU A 94 9.03 29.04 -7.09
CA LEU A 94 9.57 29.50 -5.80
C LEU A 94 8.63 29.23 -4.62
N LEU A 95 7.36 28.94 -4.87
CA LEU A 95 6.42 28.55 -3.82
C LEU A 95 6.83 27.28 -3.04
N PRO A 96 7.47 26.26 -3.64
CA PRO A 96 7.95 25.11 -2.87
C PRO A 96 9.32 25.31 -2.21
N VAL A 97 9.93 26.51 -2.32
CA VAL A 97 11.32 26.80 -1.90
C VAL A 97 11.36 27.71 -0.66
N LYS A 98 12.38 27.55 0.20
CA LYS A 98 12.65 28.46 1.32
C LYS A 98 13.25 29.77 0.79
N LEU A 99 12.65 30.90 1.18
CA LEU A 99 13.15 32.22 0.82
C LEU A 99 13.97 32.80 1.97
N SER A 100 15.15 33.35 1.67
CA SER A 100 16.11 33.78 2.70
C SER A 100 15.60 34.91 3.60
N LYS A 101 14.59 35.65 3.16
CA LYS A 101 14.01 36.82 3.85
C LYS A 101 12.51 36.70 4.13
N LEU A 102 11.85 35.63 3.68
CA LEU A 102 10.40 35.47 3.81
C LEU A 102 9.98 33.99 3.76
N ASP A 103 10.06 33.29 4.88
CA ASP A 103 9.47 31.95 4.98
C ASP A 103 8.01 32.02 5.47
N ASP A 104 7.18 32.77 4.74
CA ASP A 104 5.75 32.90 5.05
C ASP A 104 5.00 31.62 4.62
N LYS A 105 3.86 31.35 5.25
CA LYS A 105 2.95 30.25 4.94
C LYS A 105 1.86 30.65 3.95
N ASN A 106 1.70 31.95 3.68
CA ASN A 106 0.68 32.51 2.79
C ASN A 106 1.26 32.79 1.40
N SER A 107 0.78 32.06 0.40
CA SER A 107 1.23 32.18 -0.99
C SER A 107 1.00 33.56 -1.60
N LYS A 108 -0.06 34.28 -1.20
CA LYS A 108 -0.34 35.62 -1.75
C LYS A 108 0.74 36.63 -1.38
N LYS A 109 1.13 36.63 -0.10
CA LYS A 109 2.22 37.49 0.40
C LYS A 109 3.55 37.17 -0.27
N ILE A 110 3.82 35.88 -0.49
CA ILE A 110 5.03 35.43 -1.18
C ILE A 110 5.05 35.96 -2.61
N ILE A 111 3.96 35.79 -3.37
CA ILE A 111 3.84 36.28 -4.74
C ILE A 111 3.98 37.82 -4.79
N GLU A 112 3.35 38.54 -3.86
CA GLU A 112 3.44 40.01 -3.78
C GLU A 112 4.86 40.49 -3.51
N VAL A 113 5.57 39.87 -2.57
CA VAL A 113 6.97 40.21 -2.28
C VAL A 113 7.87 39.87 -3.48
N MET A 114 7.58 38.77 -4.18
CA MET A 114 8.34 38.33 -5.34
C MET A 114 8.19 39.25 -6.56
N ASN A 115 7.00 39.81 -6.80
CA ASN A 115 6.79 40.81 -7.85
C ASN A 115 7.57 42.12 -7.58
N ASN A 116 7.91 42.38 -6.31
CA ASN A 116 8.49 43.64 -5.85
C ASN A 116 9.99 43.55 -5.47
N THR A 117 10.60 42.36 -5.44
CA THR A 117 12.02 42.21 -5.04
C THR A 117 12.79 41.14 -5.83
N ARG A 118 14.08 41.39 -6.06
CA ARG A 118 15.06 40.35 -6.43
C ARG A 118 15.35 39.50 -5.18
N ALA A 119 14.45 38.60 -4.83
CA ALA A 119 14.63 37.70 -3.70
C ALA A 119 15.88 36.81 -3.90
N ILE A 120 16.62 36.53 -2.81
CA ILE A 120 17.75 35.59 -2.82
C ILE A 120 17.22 34.22 -2.39
N PHE A 121 17.53 33.21 -3.20
CA PHE A 121 16.95 31.88 -3.09
C PHE A 121 17.89 30.93 -2.34
N ARG A 122 17.31 29.97 -1.62
CA ARG A 122 18.01 28.78 -1.14
C ARG A 122 17.56 27.60 -1.99
N ASP A 123 18.41 26.62 -2.23
CA ASP A 123 18.00 25.38 -2.93
C ASP A 123 17.16 24.44 -2.03
N GLU A 124 16.97 24.79 -0.76
CA GLU A 124 16.17 24.03 0.18
C GLU A 124 14.67 24.21 -0.06
N THR A 125 13.95 23.10 -0.24
CA THR A 125 12.48 23.13 -0.27
C THR A 125 11.88 23.35 1.12
N VAL A 126 10.66 23.92 1.19
CA VAL A 126 9.94 24.05 2.47
C VAL A 126 9.45 22.71 3.00
N GLU A 127 9.21 22.66 4.31
CA GLU A 127 8.62 21.50 4.98
C GLU A 127 7.14 21.29 4.56
N PHE A 128 6.65 20.06 4.76
CA PHE A 128 5.28 19.66 4.42
C PHE A 128 4.20 20.62 4.94
N SER A 129 4.28 21.02 6.22
CA SER A 129 3.28 21.87 6.85
C SER A 129 3.20 23.25 6.18
N THR A 130 4.35 23.84 5.88
CA THR A 130 4.46 25.11 5.14
C THR A 130 3.98 24.95 3.70
N ALA A 131 4.36 23.86 3.01
CA ALA A 131 3.89 23.58 1.66
C ALA A 131 2.36 23.45 1.60
N LEU A 132 1.76 22.73 2.55
CA LEU A 132 0.31 22.58 2.66
C LEU A 132 -0.39 23.92 2.93
N SER A 133 0.12 24.73 3.86
CA SER A 133 -0.43 26.07 4.12
C SER A 133 -0.34 26.99 2.90
N ARG A 134 0.78 26.92 2.17
CA ARG A 134 0.95 27.66 0.91
C ARG A 134 -0.09 27.22 -0.13
N LEU A 135 -0.28 25.92 -0.31
CA LEU A 135 -1.26 25.41 -1.28
C LEU A 135 -2.70 25.80 -0.92
N VAL A 136 -3.06 25.70 0.36
CA VAL A 136 -4.41 26.05 0.87
C VAL A 136 -4.67 27.56 0.81
N SER A 137 -3.64 28.40 0.91
CA SER A 137 -3.79 29.87 0.81
C SER A 137 -3.92 30.40 -0.63
N LEU A 138 -3.72 29.56 -1.66
CA LEU A 138 -4.00 29.92 -3.05
C LEU A 138 -5.52 30.06 -3.26
N THR A 139 -5.95 31.11 -3.96
CA THR A 139 -7.37 31.28 -4.33
C THR A 139 -7.68 30.72 -5.72
N ARG A 140 -8.93 30.25 -5.95
CA ARG A 140 -9.35 29.69 -7.25
C ARG A 140 -9.10 30.64 -8.42
N THR A 141 -9.21 31.94 -8.16
CA THR A 141 -8.96 33.03 -9.10
C THR A 141 -7.53 33.10 -9.59
N ASP A 142 -6.58 32.60 -8.80
CA ASP A 142 -5.17 32.81 -9.11
C ASP A 142 -4.73 31.84 -10.19
N TYR A 143 -5.16 30.56 -10.16
CA TYR A 143 -4.63 29.51 -11.05
C TYR A 143 -5.55 28.29 -11.30
N ASN A 144 -6.85 28.36 -10.97
CA ASN A 144 -7.85 27.28 -11.12
C ASN A 144 -7.31 25.88 -10.76
N GLN A 145 -6.90 25.69 -9.50
CA GLN A 145 -6.30 24.45 -9.01
C GLN A 145 -7.33 23.63 -8.19
N PRO A 146 -7.95 22.57 -8.76
CA PRO A 146 -8.93 21.74 -8.04
C PRO A 146 -8.36 21.13 -6.75
N LEU A 147 -7.05 20.84 -6.73
CA LEU A 147 -6.33 20.31 -5.57
C LEU A 147 -6.35 21.27 -4.35
N CYS A 148 -6.37 22.58 -4.58
CA CYS A 148 -6.45 23.57 -3.49
C CYS A 148 -7.79 23.46 -2.75
N GLU A 149 -8.89 23.34 -3.48
CA GLU A 149 -10.23 23.18 -2.88
C GLU A 149 -10.36 21.82 -2.19
N LEU A 150 -9.79 20.77 -2.79
CA LEU A 150 -9.72 19.45 -2.17
C LEU A 150 -9.05 19.49 -0.80
N PHE A 151 -7.93 20.21 -0.65
CA PHE A 151 -7.17 20.26 0.60
C PHE A 151 -7.60 21.38 1.56
N LYS A 152 -8.45 22.32 1.11
CA LYS A 152 -9.18 23.28 1.97
C LYS A 152 -10.30 22.61 2.75
N ASN A 153 -10.89 21.55 2.20
CA ASN A 153 -11.90 20.77 2.90
C ASN A 153 -11.34 20.30 4.26
N ASP A 154 -12.05 20.62 5.35
CA ASP A 154 -11.62 20.34 6.72
C ASP A 154 -11.26 18.87 6.94
N TYR A 155 -11.99 17.94 6.33
CA TYR A 155 -11.75 16.51 6.46
C TYR A 155 -10.41 16.11 5.83
N ASN A 156 -10.14 16.57 4.62
CA ASN A 156 -8.89 16.29 3.91
C ASN A 156 -7.70 17.01 4.55
N HIS A 157 -7.88 18.24 5.00
CA HIS A 157 -6.87 19.01 5.72
C HIS A 157 -6.44 18.31 7.02
N ARG A 158 -7.42 17.83 7.81
CA ARG A 158 -7.18 17.07 9.03
C ARG A 158 -6.50 15.74 8.75
N THR A 159 -6.85 15.07 7.65
CA THR A 159 -6.21 13.82 7.22
C THR A 159 -4.72 14.03 6.94
N LEU A 160 -4.35 15.06 6.16
CA LEU A 160 -2.96 15.40 5.88
C LEU A 160 -2.19 15.85 7.13
N THR A 161 -2.84 16.62 8.01
CA THR A 161 -2.26 17.04 9.28
C THR A 161 -1.98 15.86 10.19
N PHE A 162 -2.92 14.90 10.29
CA PHE A 162 -2.75 13.69 11.08
C PHE A 162 -1.68 12.77 10.50
N LEU A 163 -1.60 12.63 9.17
CA LEU A 163 -0.52 11.90 8.50
C LEU A 163 0.86 12.49 8.85
N ASN A 164 0.98 13.82 8.81
CA ASN A 164 2.20 14.53 9.20
C ASN A 164 2.53 14.34 10.71
N GLN A 165 1.51 14.32 11.58
CA GLN A 165 1.70 14.00 13.00
C GLN A 165 2.18 12.57 13.21
N CYS A 166 1.61 11.59 12.50
CA CYS A 166 2.05 10.19 12.53
C CYS A 166 3.53 10.12 12.12
N ARG A 167 3.88 10.71 10.97
CA ARG A 167 5.27 10.75 10.48
C ARG A 167 6.21 11.38 11.51
N ASN A 168 5.84 12.52 12.09
CA ASN A 168 6.70 13.23 13.03
C ASN A 168 6.88 12.47 14.34
N ARG A 169 5.82 11.85 14.87
CA ARG A 169 5.90 11.05 16.10
C ARG A 169 6.75 9.80 15.87
N ALA A 170 6.51 9.09 14.77
CA ALA A 170 7.24 7.88 14.45
C ALA A 170 8.72 8.17 14.14
N TRP A 171 9.03 9.19 13.33
CA TRP A 171 10.41 9.53 12.95
C TRP A 171 11.20 10.21 14.06
N HIS A 172 10.65 11.23 14.73
CA HIS A 172 11.42 12.04 15.68
C HIS A 172 11.41 11.48 17.10
N LYS A 173 10.36 10.75 17.49
CA LYS A 173 10.27 10.19 18.85
C LYS A 173 10.48 8.69 18.88
N GLY A 174 10.32 7.97 17.76
CA GLY A 174 10.52 6.51 17.69
C GLY A 174 9.56 5.69 18.56
N THR A 175 8.55 6.30 19.15
CA THR A 175 7.79 5.73 20.29
C THR A 175 6.29 5.62 20.02
N TRP A 176 5.85 5.83 18.78
CA TRP A 176 4.43 5.86 18.49
C TRP A 176 4.11 5.28 17.12
N VAL A 177 3.28 4.24 17.13
CA VAL A 177 2.65 3.63 15.97
C VAL A 177 1.14 3.56 16.20
N LEU A 178 0.36 3.51 15.12
CA LEU A 178 -1.07 3.20 15.24
C LEU A 178 -1.23 1.71 15.54
N ARG A 179 -2.26 1.36 16.30
CA ARG A 179 -2.77 -0.02 16.35
C ARG A 179 -3.15 -0.49 14.95
N TYR A 180 -3.11 -1.79 14.68
CA TYR A 180 -3.36 -2.38 13.36
C TYR A 180 -4.72 -1.96 12.81
N THR A 181 -5.77 -2.06 13.62
CA THR A 181 -7.12 -1.69 13.17
C THR A 181 -7.29 -0.18 12.95
N GLU A 182 -6.63 0.64 13.76
CA GLU A 182 -6.65 2.10 13.62
C GLU A 182 -5.85 2.55 12.39
N LEU A 183 -4.77 1.83 12.05
CA LEU A 183 -4.08 2.02 10.78
C LEU A 183 -5.02 1.71 9.61
N ASP A 184 -5.78 0.62 9.67
CA ASP A 184 -6.74 0.27 8.63
C ASP A 184 -7.86 1.27 8.44
N LYS A 185 -8.47 1.73 9.54
CA LYS A 185 -9.45 2.82 9.48
C LYS A 185 -8.83 4.08 8.90
N PHE A 186 -7.64 4.46 9.37
CA PHE A 186 -7.01 5.70 8.90
C PHE A 186 -6.67 5.63 7.41
N ILE A 187 -6.03 4.54 6.95
CA ILE A 187 -5.63 4.38 5.56
C ILE A 187 -6.83 4.18 4.66
N GLY A 188 -7.71 3.22 4.98
CA GLY A 188 -8.87 2.86 4.16
C GLY A 188 -9.95 3.93 4.10
N GLN A 189 -10.30 4.56 5.24
CA GLN A 189 -11.37 5.56 5.26
C GLN A 189 -10.90 6.94 4.78
N ARG A 190 -9.62 7.28 4.99
CA ARG A 190 -9.14 8.66 4.80
C ARG A 190 -8.05 8.80 3.75
N VAL A 191 -6.97 8.05 3.87
CA VAL A 191 -5.78 8.23 3.02
C VAL A 191 -6.04 7.74 1.59
N LEU A 192 -6.54 6.52 1.40
CA LEU A 192 -6.78 5.96 0.07
C LEU A 192 -7.80 6.76 -0.74
N PRO A 193 -8.98 7.17 -0.20
CA PRO A 193 -9.90 8.04 -0.91
C PRO A 193 -9.24 9.35 -1.31
N LEU A 194 -8.50 9.98 -0.39
CA LEU A 194 -7.79 11.22 -0.67
C LEU A 194 -6.71 11.06 -1.75
N VAL A 195 -5.98 9.93 -1.78
CA VAL A 195 -5.02 9.64 -2.86
C VAL A 195 -5.73 9.60 -4.22
N LEU A 196 -6.83 8.86 -4.33
CA LEU A 196 -7.58 8.73 -5.58
C LEU A 196 -8.13 10.08 -6.04
N GLU A 197 -8.72 10.86 -5.14
CA GLU A 197 -9.21 12.20 -5.44
C GLU A 197 -8.08 13.16 -5.82
N ALA A 198 -6.96 13.14 -5.10
CA ALA A 198 -5.84 14.02 -5.34
C ALA A 198 -5.15 13.75 -6.69
N ILE A 199 -5.00 12.48 -7.08
CA ILE A 199 -4.47 12.10 -8.40
C ILE A 199 -5.41 12.59 -9.50
N ASN A 200 -6.71 12.34 -9.36
CA ASN A 200 -7.71 12.74 -10.35
C ASN A 200 -7.84 14.27 -10.51
N ASN A 201 -7.46 15.03 -9.48
CA ASN A 201 -7.55 16.49 -9.43
C ASN A 201 -6.18 17.20 -9.56
N SER A 202 -5.15 16.49 -10.01
CA SER A 202 -3.80 17.04 -10.16
C SER A 202 -3.17 16.72 -11.51
N LEU A 203 -1.93 17.19 -11.69
CA LEU A 203 -1.09 16.86 -12.83
C LEU A 203 -0.73 15.37 -12.95
N TYR A 204 -1.11 14.53 -11.98
CA TYR A 204 -0.84 13.09 -11.96
C TYR A 204 -1.97 12.23 -12.58
N LYS A 205 -3.10 12.84 -12.95
CA LYS A 205 -4.20 12.12 -13.62
C LYS A 205 -3.72 11.40 -14.89
N GLY A 206 -4.10 10.14 -15.08
CA GLY A 206 -3.72 9.34 -16.25
C GLY A 206 -2.37 8.62 -16.13
N PHE A 207 -1.71 8.69 -14.97
CA PHE A 207 -0.42 8.03 -14.70
C PHE A 207 -0.57 6.80 -13.80
N GLU A 208 -1.73 6.13 -13.83
CA GLU A 208 -2.03 4.96 -13.00
C GLU A 208 -1.00 3.85 -13.19
N ARG A 209 -0.51 3.65 -14.41
CA ARG A 209 0.54 2.65 -14.72
C ARG A 209 1.85 2.83 -13.95
N SER A 210 2.11 4.03 -13.40
CA SER A 210 3.34 4.34 -12.67
C SER A 210 3.30 3.87 -11.22
N TRP A 211 2.11 3.75 -10.63
CA TRP A 211 1.94 3.49 -9.20
C TRP A 211 0.95 2.37 -8.90
N MET A 212 -0.11 2.21 -9.69
CA MET A 212 -1.15 1.19 -9.54
C MET A 212 -0.56 -0.20 -9.82
N TYR A 213 -1.08 -1.21 -9.12
CA TYR A 213 -0.79 -2.60 -9.40
C TYR A 213 -1.40 -3.06 -10.73
N GLU A 214 -0.95 -4.23 -11.21
CA GLU A 214 -1.59 -4.91 -12.34
C GLU A 214 -2.94 -5.50 -11.91
N LYS A 215 -3.93 -5.51 -12.80
CA LYS A 215 -5.27 -6.01 -12.48
C LYS A 215 -5.26 -7.54 -12.28
N PRO A 216 -5.88 -8.07 -11.21
CA PRO A 216 -6.01 -9.51 -11.02
C PRO A 216 -7.01 -10.13 -11.99
N ILE A 217 -6.90 -11.45 -12.22
CA ILE A 217 -7.83 -12.21 -13.08
C ILE A 217 -9.26 -12.18 -12.55
N ALA A 218 -9.44 -12.33 -11.24
CA ALA A 218 -10.74 -12.25 -10.58
C ALA A 218 -11.41 -10.86 -10.63
N SER A 219 -10.81 -9.87 -11.31
CA SER A 219 -11.34 -8.50 -11.47
C SER A 219 -11.62 -7.75 -10.15
N ILE A 220 -10.97 -8.18 -9.08
CA ILE A 220 -11.03 -7.57 -7.75
C ILE A 220 -10.25 -6.25 -7.76
N ASP A 221 -10.79 -5.21 -7.12
CA ASP A 221 -10.07 -3.96 -6.86
C ASP A 221 -9.74 -3.84 -5.35
N PRO A 222 -8.55 -4.28 -4.91
CA PRO A 222 -8.13 -4.21 -3.52
C PRO A 222 -8.29 -2.85 -2.85
N ILE A 223 -7.94 -1.76 -3.54
CA ILE A 223 -8.03 -0.40 -2.96
C ILE A 223 -9.50 -0.04 -2.73
N GLN A 224 -10.34 -0.23 -3.74
CA GLN A 224 -11.75 0.14 -3.65
C GLN A 224 -12.48 -0.70 -2.60
N ASN A 225 -12.22 -2.01 -2.57
CA ASN A 225 -12.80 -2.90 -1.56
C ASN A 225 -12.40 -2.50 -0.14
N ILE A 226 -11.13 -2.14 0.12
CA ILE A 226 -10.70 -1.68 1.45
C ILE A 226 -11.39 -0.37 1.82
N ILE A 227 -11.52 0.58 0.88
CA ILE A 227 -12.26 1.84 1.11
C ILE A 227 -13.71 1.53 1.51
N ASP A 228 -14.37 0.64 0.79
CA ASP A 228 -15.80 0.35 1.02
C ASP A 228 -16.01 -0.43 2.31
N LEU A 229 -15.10 -1.36 2.65
CA LEU A 229 -15.15 -2.12 3.90
C LEU A 229 -14.93 -1.24 5.13
N THR A 230 -13.95 -0.34 5.06
CA THR A 230 -13.65 0.52 6.19
C THR A 230 -14.72 1.58 6.43
N LYS A 231 -15.59 1.88 5.46
CA LYS A 231 -16.75 2.78 5.65
C LYS A 231 -17.94 2.15 6.37
N LYS A 232 -17.95 0.82 6.55
CA LYS A 232 -19.05 0.12 7.25
C LYS A 232 -18.96 0.36 8.76
N ASP A 233 -20.12 0.32 9.43
CA ASP A 233 -20.19 0.44 10.89
C ASP A 233 -19.47 -0.71 11.59
N GLN A 234 -19.67 -1.93 11.08
CA GLN A 234 -18.94 -3.11 11.50
C GLN A 234 -17.91 -3.47 10.41
N ILE A 235 -16.63 -3.28 10.74
CA ILE A 235 -15.52 -3.53 9.83
C ILE A 235 -15.12 -5.00 9.91
N ASP A 236 -15.13 -5.70 8.78
CA ASP A 236 -14.57 -7.04 8.64
C ASP A 236 -13.06 -6.96 8.33
N TYR A 237 -12.23 -7.11 9.36
CA TYR A 237 -10.77 -7.06 9.22
C TYR A 237 -10.18 -8.29 8.52
N ASN A 238 -10.87 -9.43 8.52
CA ASN A 238 -10.47 -10.61 7.76
C ASN A 238 -10.58 -10.34 6.26
N GLN A 239 -11.69 -9.73 5.83
CA GLN A 239 -11.88 -9.32 4.46
C GLN A 239 -10.89 -8.21 4.04
N ILE A 240 -10.53 -7.30 4.94
CA ILE A 240 -9.44 -6.32 4.69
C ILE A 240 -8.10 -7.02 4.51
N ALA A 241 -7.75 -7.98 5.38
CA ALA A 241 -6.50 -8.74 5.29
C ALA A 241 -6.41 -9.52 3.97
N LEU A 242 -7.52 -10.13 3.53
CA LEU A 242 -7.61 -10.78 2.21
C LEU A 242 -7.33 -9.79 1.08
N ASN A 243 -7.96 -8.61 1.09
CA ASN A 243 -7.73 -7.58 0.06
C ASN A 243 -6.28 -7.06 0.07
N LYS A 244 -5.66 -6.93 1.25
CA LYS A 244 -4.22 -6.60 1.36
C LYS A 244 -3.35 -7.70 0.73
N ALA A 245 -3.60 -8.96 1.05
CA ALA A 245 -2.87 -10.08 0.46
C ALA A 245 -2.99 -10.12 -1.07
N ILE A 246 -4.20 -9.90 -1.60
CA ILE A 246 -4.45 -9.77 -3.04
C ILE A 246 -3.70 -8.56 -3.62
N GLY A 247 -3.84 -7.38 -3.01
CA GLY A 247 -3.17 -6.15 -3.45
C GLY A 247 -1.64 -6.27 -3.49
N ARG A 248 -1.04 -6.93 -2.50
CA ARG A 248 0.40 -7.26 -2.47
C ARG A 248 0.77 -8.16 -3.66
N ALA A 249 -0.01 -9.21 -3.90
CA ALA A 249 0.23 -10.14 -5.00
C ALA A 249 0.08 -9.47 -6.38
N CYS A 250 -0.87 -8.53 -6.53
CA CYS A 250 -1.06 -7.77 -7.76
C CYS A 250 0.18 -6.98 -8.19
N TYR A 251 1.00 -6.50 -7.24
CA TYR A 251 2.28 -5.83 -7.56
C TYR A 251 3.38 -6.76 -8.08
N ASN A 252 3.22 -8.07 -7.89
CA ASN A 252 4.17 -9.11 -8.30
C ASN A 252 3.68 -9.91 -9.51
N ILE A 253 2.52 -9.57 -10.09
CA ILE A 253 2.06 -10.17 -11.33
C ILE A 253 3.14 -9.93 -12.40
N PRO A 254 3.65 -10.99 -13.06
CA PRO A 254 4.63 -10.83 -14.12
C PRO A 254 4.07 -9.96 -15.23
N LYS A 255 4.72 -8.83 -15.53
CA LYS A 255 4.33 -8.00 -16.67
C LYS A 255 4.43 -8.83 -17.93
N LYS A 256 3.35 -8.90 -18.71
CA LYS A 256 3.35 -9.51 -20.04
C LYS A 256 4.32 -8.72 -20.91
N GLY A 257 5.56 -9.19 -21.01
CA GLY A 257 6.53 -8.62 -21.93
C GLY A 257 6.02 -8.73 -23.36
N ARG A 258 6.57 -7.92 -24.28
CA ARG A 258 6.37 -8.06 -25.73
C ARG A 258 6.96 -9.36 -26.31
N MET A 259 6.94 -10.46 -25.57
CA MET A 259 7.33 -11.78 -26.07
C MET A 259 6.09 -12.53 -26.50
N LEU A 260 6.08 -12.89 -27.79
CA LEU A 260 5.04 -13.68 -28.43
C LEU A 260 4.78 -15.00 -27.66
N PHE A 261 3.53 -15.16 -27.22
CA PHE A 261 2.73 -16.39 -27.31
C PHE A 261 3.25 -17.75 -26.79
N LYS A 262 4.35 -17.88 -26.03
CA LYS A 262 4.87 -19.22 -25.66
C LYS A 262 5.31 -19.54 -24.22
N SER A 263 5.15 -18.72 -23.19
CA SER A 263 5.68 -19.08 -21.85
C SER A 263 4.70 -19.20 -20.69
N TYR A 264 3.37 -19.22 -20.90
CA TYR A 264 2.43 -19.37 -19.77
C TYR A 264 2.67 -20.67 -18.97
N LYS A 265 2.93 -21.78 -19.70
CA LYS A 265 3.31 -23.09 -19.14
C LYS A 265 4.78 -23.22 -18.70
N ARG A 266 5.59 -22.17 -18.84
CA ARG A 266 7.02 -22.15 -18.47
C ARG A 266 7.36 -21.05 -17.47
N SER A 267 6.36 -20.50 -16.77
CA SER A 267 6.67 -19.61 -15.66
C SER A 267 7.48 -20.39 -14.61
N LYS A 268 8.53 -19.76 -14.08
CA LYS A 268 9.35 -20.36 -13.01
C LYS A 268 8.49 -20.76 -11.80
N GLY A 269 7.39 -20.04 -11.56
CA GLY A 269 6.44 -20.35 -10.49
C GLY A 269 5.65 -21.62 -10.74
N VAL A 270 5.17 -21.85 -11.97
CA VAL A 270 4.47 -23.11 -12.34
C VAL A 270 5.39 -24.31 -12.18
N LEU A 271 6.64 -24.21 -12.64
CA LEU A 271 7.63 -25.28 -12.50
C LEU A 271 7.93 -25.59 -11.03
N LYS A 272 8.10 -24.56 -10.20
CA LYS A 272 8.31 -24.72 -8.76
C LYS A 272 7.13 -25.37 -8.06
N ALA A 273 5.92 -24.94 -8.36
CA ALA A 273 4.72 -25.52 -7.77
C ALA A 273 4.64 -27.02 -8.09
N LYS A 274 4.86 -27.42 -9.34
CA LYS A 274 4.84 -28.83 -9.75
C LYS A 274 5.91 -29.68 -9.05
N ALA A 275 7.12 -29.15 -8.90
CA ALA A 275 8.18 -29.86 -8.17
C ALA A 275 7.83 -30.09 -6.69
N LEU A 276 7.13 -29.15 -6.04
CA LEU A 276 6.76 -29.28 -4.62
C LEU A 276 5.75 -30.40 -4.35
N ILE A 277 4.82 -30.68 -5.28
CA ILE A 277 3.88 -31.81 -5.15
C ILE A 277 4.61 -33.15 -5.06
N GLU A 278 5.73 -33.30 -5.78
CA GLU A 278 6.48 -34.56 -5.83
C GLU A 278 7.28 -34.81 -4.54
N GLU A 279 7.50 -33.76 -3.73
CA GLU A 279 8.40 -33.79 -2.57
C GLU A 279 7.68 -33.66 -1.21
N SER A 280 6.42 -33.20 -1.16
CA SER A 280 5.75 -32.85 0.11
C SER A 280 4.39 -33.55 0.31
N GLY A 281 4.22 -34.19 1.46
CA GLY A 281 2.96 -34.80 1.90
C GLY A 281 1.89 -33.78 2.34
N ASP A 282 2.27 -32.53 2.59
CA ASP A 282 1.39 -31.49 3.13
C ASP A 282 0.65 -30.71 2.03
N ILE A 283 0.84 -31.09 0.76
CA ILE A 283 0.18 -30.42 -0.36
C ILE A 283 -1.09 -31.18 -0.73
N TYR A 284 -2.21 -30.48 -0.71
CA TYR A 284 -3.50 -31.01 -1.13
C TYR A 284 -3.67 -30.92 -2.65
N ASP A 285 -3.41 -29.76 -3.25
CA ASP A 285 -3.70 -29.49 -4.66
C ASP A 285 -2.91 -28.28 -5.19
N ILE A 286 -2.74 -28.20 -6.51
CA ILE A 286 -2.25 -27.01 -7.22
C ILE A 286 -3.33 -26.52 -8.18
N ARG A 287 -3.72 -25.26 -8.01
CA ARG A 287 -4.76 -24.62 -8.82
C ARG A 287 -4.23 -23.44 -9.62
N GLU A 288 -5.07 -23.00 -10.56
CA GLU A 288 -4.89 -21.70 -11.19
C GLU A 288 -5.09 -20.58 -10.16
N CYS A 289 -4.11 -19.68 -10.04
CA CYS A 289 -4.18 -18.56 -9.13
C CYS A 289 -5.18 -17.52 -9.64
N PHE A 290 -6.24 -17.26 -8.89
CA PHE A 290 -7.25 -16.25 -9.22
C PHE A 290 -6.73 -14.79 -9.28
N VAL A 291 -5.48 -14.55 -8.84
CA VAL A 291 -4.81 -13.23 -8.97
C VAL A 291 -4.03 -13.13 -10.28
N CYS A 292 -3.06 -14.02 -10.52
CA CYS A 292 -2.17 -13.90 -11.68
C CYS A 292 -2.51 -14.82 -12.86
N GLY A 293 -3.44 -15.76 -12.66
CA GLY A 293 -3.92 -16.73 -13.65
C GLY A 293 -2.99 -17.91 -13.92
N TYR A 294 -1.88 -18.06 -13.19
CA TYR A 294 -0.95 -19.17 -13.41
C TYR A 294 -1.31 -20.36 -12.53
N GLU A 295 -1.19 -21.58 -13.08
CA GLU A 295 -1.32 -22.87 -12.37
C GLU A 295 -0.16 -23.06 -11.38
N SER A 296 -0.18 -22.28 -10.30
CA SER A 296 0.90 -22.22 -9.31
C SER A 296 0.38 -21.84 -7.92
N LEU A 297 -0.93 -21.89 -7.67
CA LEU A 297 -1.52 -21.70 -6.35
C LEU A 297 -1.56 -23.04 -5.62
N ILE A 298 -0.66 -23.22 -4.67
CA ILE A 298 -0.52 -24.44 -3.88
C ILE A 298 -1.44 -24.33 -2.67
N LEU A 299 -2.25 -25.37 -2.44
CA LEU A 299 -3.09 -25.51 -1.26
C LEU A 299 -2.40 -26.46 -0.28
N PHE A 300 -2.07 -25.96 0.90
CA PHE A 300 -1.42 -26.72 1.97
C PHE A 300 -2.48 -27.24 2.92
N LYS A 301 -2.45 -28.55 3.18
CA LYS A 301 -3.27 -29.21 4.18
C LYS A 301 -2.50 -29.41 5.48
N GLU A 302 -3.27 -29.43 6.55
CA GLU A 302 -2.89 -29.93 7.87
C GLU A 302 -3.80 -31.13 8.15
N GLU A 303 -3.25 -32.19 8.72
CA GLU A 303 -3.99 -33.39 9.08
C GLU A 303 -3.47 -33.97 10.39
N ASP A 304 -4.38 -34.57 11.16
CA ASP A 304 -4.09 -35.24 12.42
C ASP A 304 -4.89 -36.54 12.44
N TRP A 305 -4.21 -37.65 12.77
CA TRP A 305 -4.72 -39.00 12.63
C TRP A 305 -4.45 -39.79 13.90
N ASP A 306 -5.50 -40.40 14.44
CA ASP A 306 -5.41 -41.37 15.51
C ASP A 306 -5.27 -42.77 14.93
N TYR A 307 -4.34 -43.55 15.49
CA TYR A 307 -4.07 -44.92 15.08
C TYR A 307 -4.30 -45.89 16.24
N ASP A 308 -4.80 -47.08 15.92
CA ASP A 308 -4.93 -48.17 16.88
C ASP A 308 -3.56 -48.81 17.21
N ASP A 309 -3.55 -49.77 18.15
CA ASP A 309 -2.34 -50.50 18.54
C ASP A 309 -1.72 -51.32 17.37
N ASN A 310 -2.46 -51.55 16.29
CA ASN A 310 -2.00 -52.23 15.08
C ASN A 310 -1.51 -51.25 14.00
N GLY A 311 -1.61 -49.93 14.23
CA GLY A 311 -1.27 -48.89 13.26
C GLY A 311 -2.35 -48.64 12.21
N GLU A 312 -3.58 -49.14 12.40
CA GLU A 312 -4.74 -48.83 11.57
C GLU A 312 -5.35 -47.49 12.01
N MET A 313 -5.70 -46.65 11.04
CA MET A 313 -6.29 -45.33 11.29
C MET A 313 -7.71 -45.47 11.83
N ILE A 314 -7.99 -44.93 13.02
CA ILE A 314 -9.29 -45.00 13.70
C ILE A 314 -10.13 -43.76 13.44
N ASP A 315 -9.53 -42.58 13.60
CA ASP A 315 -10.19 -41.29 13.50
C ASP A 315 -9.17 -40.26 12.99
N GLY A 316 -9.67 -39.15 12.49
CA GLY A 316 -8.83 -38.02 12.18
C GLY A 316 -9.51 -36.98 11.33
N TRP A 317 -8.79 -35.89 11.14
CA TRP A 317 -9.28 -34.74 10.39
C TRP A 317 -8.20 -34.21 9.48
N TRP A 318 -8.63 -33.55 8.41
CA TRP A 318 -7.74 -32.75 7.58
C TRP A 318 -8.44 -31.46 7.17
N LYS A 319 -7.66 -30.40 6.99
CA LYS A 319 -8.16 -29.11 6.47
C LYS A 319 -7.10 -28.39 5.65
N ILE A 320 -7.53 -27.53 4.74
CA ILE A 320 -6.66 -26.61 4.03
C ILE A 320 -6.47 -25.35 4.88
N LEU A 321 -5.25 -25.14 5.35
CA LEU A 321 -4.84 -24.05 6.26
C LEU A 321 -4.36 -22.81 5.48
N MET A 322 -3.76 -23.03 4.31
CA MET A 322 -3.05 -21.97 3.59
C MET A 322 -3.08 -22.20 2.09
N ALA A 323 -3.14 -21.11 1.33
CA ALA A 323 -2.86 -21.11 -0.10
C ALA A 323 -1.73 -20.14 -0.44
N GLU A 324 -0.73 -20.61 -1.20
CA GLU A 324 0.41 -19.79 -1.65
C GLU A 324 0.64 -19.91 -3.16
N CYS A 325 0.76 -18.76 -3.85
CA CYS A 325 1.05 -18.74 -5.28
C CYS A 325 2.52 -18.52 -5.56
N GLU A 326 3.17 -19.49 -6.20
CA GLU A 326 4.60 -19.41 -6.50
C GLU A 326 4.95 -18.35 -7.55
N THR A 327 3.98 -17.89 -8.34
CA THR A 327 4.18 -16.87 -9.38
C THR A 327 4.06 -15.44 -8.85
N CYS A 328 2.92 -15.06 -8.25
CA CYS A 328 2.69 -13.70 -7.76
C CYS A 328 2.91 -13.53 -6.25
N LYS A 329 3.28 -14.60 -5.54
CA LYS A 329 3.51 -14.58 -4.08
C LYS A 329 2.28 -14.16 -3.28
N LEU A 330 1.08 -14.46 -3.82
CA LEU A 330 -0.15 -14.47 -3.03
C LEU A 330 0.04 -15.47 -1.89
N LYS A 331 -0.31 -15.06 -0.67
CA LYS A 331 -0.32 -15.92 0.50
C LYS A 331 -1.54 -15.56 1.34
N ILE A 332 -2.42 -16.53 1.55
CA ILE A 332 -3.69 -16.37 2.27
C ILE A 332 -3.92 -17.59 3.17
N PHE A 333 -4.66 -17.39 4.24
CA PHE A 333 -4.87 -18.38 5.31
C PHE A 333 -6.36 -18.59 5.53
N ASP A 334 -6.72 -19.76 6.03
CA ASP A 334 -8.09 -20.14 6.40
C ASP A 334 -8.78 -19.12 7.32
N ARG A 335 -8.04 -18.55 8.27
CA ARG A 335 -8.52 -17.52 9.21
C ARG A 335 -8.97 -16.22 8.56
N PHE A 336 -8.62 -15.96 7.30
CA PHE A 336 -9.17 -14.82 6.57
C PHE A 336 -10.64 -15.02 6.21
N GLY A 337 -11.25 -16.16 6.54
CA GLY A 337 -12.56 -16.56 6.05
C GLY A 337 -12.46 -17.10 4.63
N GLU A 338 -13.51 -17.78 4.18
CA GLU A 338 -13.58 -18.35 2.82
C GLU A 338 -13.65 -17.23 1.77
N PRO A 339 -12.62 -17.08 0.89
CA PRO A 339 -12.59 -16.00 -0.09
C PRO A 339 -13.81 -15.97 -1.02
N SER A 340 -14.36 -17.13 -1.36
CA SER A 340 -15.55 -17.20 -2.23
C SER A 340 -16.81 -16.62 -1.59
N VAL A 341 -16.85 -16.45 -0.26
CA VAL A 341 -17.95 -15.76 0.44
C VAL A 341 -17.87 -14.25 0.23
N TYR A 342 -16.66 -13.72 0.10
CA TYR A 342 -16.42 -12.28 -0.08
C TYR A 342 -16.53 -11.83 -1.53
N ASP A 343 -16.18 -12.69 -2.48
CA ASP A 343 -16.29 -12.42 -3.91
C ASP A 343 -16.48 -13.73 -4.69
N SER A 344 -17.58 -13.83 -5.43
CA SER A 344 -17.93 -15.04 -6.20
C SER A 344 -16.98 -15.34 -7.35
N ASN A 345 -16.10 -14.40 -7.72
CA ASN A 345 -15.04 -14.63 -8.71
C ASN A 345 -13.83 -15.36 -8.12
N ILE A 346 -13.77 -15.54 -6.80
CA ILE A 346 -12.72 -16.33 -6.14
C ILE A 346 -13.24 -17.76 -5.93
N PRO A 347 -12.49 -18.80 -6.36
CA PRO A 347 -12.89 -20.18 -6.12
C PRO A 347 -12.88 -20.50 -4.63
N LYS A 348 -13.70 -21.49 -4.22
CA LYS A 348 -13.67 -22.02 -2.86
C LYS A 348 -12.30 -22.63 -2.57
N LEU A 349 -11.65 -22.23 -1.47
CA LEU A 349 -10.31 -22.69 -1.12
C LEU A 349 -10.26 -23.56 0.13
N TRP A 350 -11.07 -23.25 1.14
CA TRP A 350 -10.98 -23.91 2.44
C TRP A 350 -11.88 -25.13 2.44
N LEU A 351 -11.23 -26.29 2.30
CA LEU A 351 -11.84 -27.61 2.35
C LEU A 351 -11.30 -28.35 3.56
N GLY A 352 -12.08 -29.29 4.06
CA GLY A 352 -11.67 -30.20 5.10
C GLY A 352 -12.67 -31.34 5.20
N GLY A 353 -12.32 -32.35 5.97
CA GLY A 353 -13.18 -33.49 6.24
C GLY A 353 -12.73 -34.24 7.48
N ASP A 354 -13.70 -34.88 8.11
CA ASP A 354 -13.49 -35.83 9.20
C ASP A 354 -13.56 -37.23 8.62
N LEU A 355 -12.73 -38.13 9.12
CA LEU A 355 -12.73 -39.54 8.79
C LEU A 355 -13.07 -40.30 10.07
N LYS A 356 -14.30 -40.81 10.14
CA LYS A 356 -14.85 -41.55 11.27
C LYS A 356 -14.87 -43.04 11.03
#